data_AF-A0A0C2H4G1-F1
#
_entry.id   AF-A0A0C2H4G1-F1
#
_cell.length_a   1.000
_cell.length_b   1.000
_cell.length_c   1.000
_cell.angle_alpha   90.00
_cell.angle_beta   90.00
_cell.angle_gamma   90.00
#
_symmetry.space_group_name_H-M   'P 1'
#
loop_
_entity.id
_entity.type
_entity.pdbx_description
1 polymer ?
#
loop_
_entity_poly.entity_id
_entity_poly.type
_entity_poly.pdbx_seq_one_letter_code
_entity_poly.pdbx_strand_id
1 'polypeptide(L)'
;MQKRWPKYLKTCRSPYAEMAQRAIGGKASLLAHAMIQITLFGGASVFSLLAARNISDLLHLFGASLHFCLQVSIGAALSTTVAVILILVGTSIDVPTCFQAASYAEVTPRQFTLGFGTIVFAYGGHPVFPTIQHDMRQPRHFSKAVMLSYIGE
;
A
#
# COMPACT_ATOMS: atom_id res chain seq x y z
N MET A 1 -13.70 12.10 13.52
CA MET A 1 -15.13 11.76 13.34
C MET A 1 -15.79 11.25 14.63
N GLN A 2 -15.31 10.15 15.23
CA GLN A 2 -15.96 9.48 16.38
C GLN A 2 -16.19 10.38 17.62
N LYS A 3 -15.31 11.36 17.90
CA LYS A 3 -15.51 12.34 18.98
C LYS A 3 -16.72 13.27 18.76
N ARG A 4 -17.04 13.59 17.51
CA ARG A 4 -18.06 14.59 17.14
C ARG A 4 -19.43 13.95 16.89
N TRP A 5 -19.47 12.66 16.57
CA TRP A 5 -20.71 11.92 16.31
C TRP A 5 -20.66 10.52 16.97
N PRO A 6 -21.29 10.34 18.14
CA PRO A 6 -21.20 9.09 18.90
C PRO A 6 -21.88 7.90 18.21
N LYS A 7 -22.76 8.13 17.23
CA LYS A 7 -23.40 7.07 16.41
C LYS A 7 -22.37 6.18 15.69
N TYR A 8 -21.19 6.72 15.35
CA TYR A 8 -20.12 5.99 14.66
C TYR A 8 -19.14 5.27 15.61
N LEU A 9 -19.46 5.18 16.91
CA LEU A 9 -18.80 4.25 17.83
C LEU A 9 -19.24 2.79 17.58
N LYS A 10 -20.42 2.59 16.98
CA LYS A 10 -20.93 1.28 16.56
C LYS A 10 -20.47 0.96 15.13
N THR A 11 -20.49 -0.32 14.77
CA THR A 11 -20.05 -0.82 13.45
C THR A 11 -20.75 -0.09 12.31
N CYS A 12 -19.98 0.51 11.41
CA CYS A 12 -20.46 1.25 10.23
C CYS A 12 -19.95 0.59 8.94
N ARG A 13 -20.83 0.33 7.98
CA ARG A 13 -20.52 -0.43 6.75
C ARG A 13 -19.73 0.35 5.69
N SER A 14 -19.49 1.65 5.87
CA SER A 14 -18.61 2.46 5.01
C SER A 14 -18.23 3.79 5.68
N PRO A 15 -17.21 3.82 6.55
CA PRO A 15 -16.88 5.02 7.30
C PRO A 15 -16.38 6.17 6.41
N TYR A 16 -15.67 5.87 5.32
CA TYR A 16 -15.09 6.89 4.44
C TYR A 16 -16.15 7.71 3.70
N ALA A 17 -17.17 7.05 3.15
CA ALA A 17 -18.22 7.71 2.40
C ALA A 17 -19.17 8.52 3.30
N GLU A 18 -19.42 8.05 4.52
CA GLU A 18 -20.16 8.79 5.54
C GLU A 18 -19.42 10.07 5.96
N MET A 19 -18.09 10.03 6.09
CA MET A 19 -17.30 11.24 6.32
C MET A 19 -17.39 12.22 5.15
N ALA A 20 -17.30 11.74 3.91
CA ALA A 20 -17.44 12.57 2.71
C ALA A 20 -18.82 13.26 2.68
N GLN A 21 -19.88 12.52 3.00
CA GLN A 21 -21.23 13.07 3.09
C GLN A 21 -21.37 14.16 4.15
N ARG A 22 -20.74 13.97 5.32
CA ARG A 22 -20.83 14.92 6.44
C ARG A 22 -19.96 16.16 6.23
N ALA A 23 -18.88 16.04 5.47
CA ALA A 23 -17.96 17.16 5.21
C ALA A 23 -18.44 18.04 4.04
N ILE A 24 -18.94 17.42 2.95
CA ILE A 24 -19.26 18.11 1.70
C ILE A 24 -20.77 18.16 1.43
N GLY A 25 -21.53 17.16 1.88
CA GLY A 25 -22.97 17.05 1.60
C GLY A 25 -23.30 16.51 0.21
N GLY A 26 -24.60 16.48 -0.14
CA GLY A 26 -25.09 16.15 -1.47
C GLY A 26 -24.81 14.70 -1.92
N LYS A 27 -24.18 14.53 -3.09
CA LYS A 27 -23.81 13.23 -3.69
C LYS A 27 -22.38 12.79 -3.33
N ALA A 28 -21.71 13.44 -2.38
CA ALA A 28 -20.31 13.18 -2.04
C ALA A 28 -20.06 11.74 -1.57
N SER A 29 -21.01 11.12 -0.85
CA SER A 29 -20.93 9.70 -0.46
C SER A 29 -20.83 8.76 -1.68
N LEU A 30 -21.61 9.05 -2.73
CA LEU A 30 -21.62 8.22 -3.95
C LEU A 30 -20.30 8.35 -4.70
N LEU A 31 -19.80 9.59 -4.85
CA LEU A 31 -18.50 9.86 -5.45
C LEU A 31 -17.38 9.14 -4.69
N ALA A 32 -17.36 9.25 -3.36
CA ALA A 32 -16.36 8.61 -2.52
C ALA A 32 -16.39 7.08 -2.67
N HIS A 33 -17.58 6.46 -2.70
CA HIS A 33 -17.70 5.02 -2.94
C HIS A 33 -17.16 4.62 -4.32
N ALA A 34 -17.54 5.34 -5.37
CA ALA A 34 -17.08 5.05 -6.74
C ALA A 34 -15.54 5.13 -6.83
N MET A 35 -14.95 6.19 -6.29
CA MET A 35 -13.50 6.36 -6.27
C MET A 35 -12.80 5.23 -5.49
N ILE A 36 -13.29 4.88 -4.30
CA ILE A 36 -12.71 3.80 -3.49
C ILE A 36 -12.74 2.48 -4.25
N GLN A 37 -13.85 2.14 -4.91
CA GLN A 37 -13.96 0.89 -5.68
C GLN A 37 -13.00 0.86 -6.87
N ILE A 38 -12.86 1.98 -7.59
CA ILE A 38 -11.88 2.11 -8.69
C ILE A 38 -10.45 1.89 -8.17
N THR A 39 -10.08 2.54 -7.05
CA THR A 39 -8.77 2.38 -6.44
C THR A 39 -8.53 0.94 -5.94
N LEU A 40 -9.54 0.31 -5.33
CA LEU A 40 -9.41 -1.06 -4.83
C LEU A 40 -9.24 -2.07 -5.96
N PHE A 41 -9.98 -1.90 -7.06
CA PHE A 41 -9.83 -2.74 -8.25
C PHE A 41 -8.45 -2.54 -8.91
N GLY A 42 -8.01 -1.29 -9.03
CA GLY A 42 -6.67 -0.95 -9.52
C GLY A 42 -5.58 -1.60 -8.66
N GLY A 43 -5.67 -1.46 -7.34
CA GLY A 43 -4.74 -2.08 -6.40
C GLY A 43 -4.73 -3.60 -6.47
N ALA A 44 -5.92 -4.22 -6.47
CA ALA A 44 -6.05 -5.66 -6.53
C ALA A 44 -5.42 -6.25 -7.80
N SER A 45 -5.61 -5.61 -8.96
CA SER A 45 -5.02 -6.08 -10.21
C SER A 45 -3.49 -6.02 -10.20
N VAL A 46 -2.89 -4.93 -9.73
CA VAL A 46 -1.43 -4.78 -9.63
C VAL A 46 -0.83 -5.77 -8.63
N PHE A 47 -1.42 -5.88 -7.43
CA PHE A 47 -0.94 -6.83 -6.42
C PHE A 47 -1.09 -8.28 -6.88
N SER A 48 -2.15 -8.62 -7.63
CA SER A 48 -2.32 -9.96 -8.20
C SER A 48 -1.25 -10.27 -9.24
N LEU A 49 -0.89 -9.32 -10.11
CA LEU A 49 0.19 -9.48 -11.08
C LEU A 49 1.55 -9.67 -10.39
N LEU A 50 1.81 -8.88 -9.34
CA LEU A 50 3.03 -9.00 -8.54
C LEU A 50 3.09 -10.36 -7.82
N ALA A 51 1.99 -10.78 -7.21
CA ALA A 51 1.88 -12.09 -6.55
C ALA A 51 2.10 -13.23 -7.55
N ALA A 52 1.52 -13.17 -8.75
CA ALA A 52 1.71 -14.18 -9.78
C ALA A 52 3.19 -14.33 -10.19
N ARG A 53 3.91 -13.22 -10.34
CA ARG A 53 5.37 -13.24 -10.62
C ARG A 53 6.15 -13.84 -9.46
N ASN A 54 5.91 -13.36 -8.24
CA ASN A 54 6.59 -13.86 -7.05
C ASN A 54 6.33 -15.35 -6.81
N ILE A 55 5.10 -15.82 -7.06
CA ILE A 55 4.74 -17.25 -6.96
C ILE A 55 5.45 -18.06 -8.03
N SER A 56 5.56 -17.56 -9.26
CA SER A 56 6.29 -18.24 -10.34
C SER A 56 7.75 -18.45 -9.97
N ASP A 57 8.41 -17.43 -9.44
CA ASP A 57 9.82 -17.50 -9.02
C ASP A 57 9.99 -18.42 -7.80
N LEU A 58 9.04 -18.39 -6.86
CA LEU A 58 9.05 -19.25 -5.67
C LEU A 58 8.80 -20.72 -6.00
N LEU A 59 7.91 -21.03 -6.95
CA LEU A 59 7.62 -22.40 -7.39
C LEU A 59 8.85 -23.08 -8.03
N HIS A 60 9.69 -22.30 -8.72
CA HIS A 60 10.96 -22.79 -9.25
C HIS A 60 11.96 -23.14 -8.14
N LEU A 61 11.82 -22.54 -6.95
CA LEU A 61 12.76 -22.67 -5.84
C LEU A 61 12.37 -23.74 -4.82
N PHE A 62 11.07 -23.98 -4.61
CA PHE A 62 10.57 -24.91 -3.60
C PHE A 62 9.38 -25.74 -4.14
N GLY A 63 9.64 -27.00 -4.51
CA GLY A 63 8.59 -27.97 -4.81
C GLY A 63 7.88 -28.51 -3.55
N ALA A 64 6.64 -28.06 -3.31
CA ALA A 64 5.63 -28.58 -2.36
C ALA A 64 5.89 -28.32 -0.83
N SER A 65 4.99 -28.37 0.17
CA SER A 65 3.52 -28.50 0.42
C SER A 65 3.19 -27.72 1.71
N LEU A 66 1.97 -27.20 1.93
CA LEU A 66 1.82 -25.92 2.67
C LEU A 66 0.90 -25.90 3.90
N HIS A 67 1.49 -25.51 5.05
CA HIS A 67 0.81 -24.92 6.22
C HIS A 67 0.82 -23.37 6.05
N PHE A 68 0.10 -22.87 5.05
CA PHE A 68 0.60 -21.77 4.20
C PHE A 68 0.46 -20.34 4.74
N CYS A 69 -0.68 -19.98 5.33
CA CYS A 69 -1.07 -18.57 5.39
C CYS A 69 -0.24 -17.72 6.38
N LEU A 70 0.00 -18.23 7.59
CA LEU A 70 0.76 -17.52 8.61
C LEU A 70 2.26 -17.48 8.29
N GLN A 71 2.79 -18.58 7.75
CA GLN A 71 4.20 -18.68 7.37
C GLN A 71 4.52 -17.82 6.14
N VAL A 72 3.59 -17.68 5.20
CA VAL A 72 3.75 -16.78 4.04
C VAL A 72 3.78 -15.32 4.46
N SER A 73 2.94 -14.88 5.42
CA SER A 73 2.95 -13.49 5.87
C SER A 73 4.27 -13.11 6.57
N ILE A 74 4.76 -13.97 7.46
CA ILE A 74 6.03 -13.74 8.18
C ILE A 74 7.22 -13.87 7.21
N GLY A 75 7.19 -14.90 6.35
CA GLY A 75 8.21 -15.13 5.34
C GLY A 75 8.31 -13.99 4.33
N ALA A 76 7.17 -13.46 3.87
CA ALA A 76 7.13 -12.30 2.99
C ALA A 76 7.81 -11.08 3.63
N ALA A 77 7.47 -10.75 4.88
CA ALA A 77 8.06 -9.61 5.59
C ALA A 77 9.57 -9.74 5.81
N LEU A 78 10.05 -10.94 6.16
CA LEU A 78 11.48 -11.20 6.27
C LEU A 78 12.19 -11.11 4.91
N SER A 79 11.59 -11.70 3.86
CA SER A 79 12.16 -11.68 2.52
C SER A 79 12.25 -10.26 1.95
N THR A 80 11.25 -9.41 2.17
CA THR A 80 11.28 -8.00 1.72
C THR A 80 12.35 -7.22 2.46
N THR A 81 12.50 -7.43 3.76
CA THR A 81 13.56 -6.80 4.56
C THR A 81 14.95 -7.19 4.06
N VAL A 82 15.19 -8.49 3.84
CA VAL A 82 16.47 -8.98 3.30
C VAL A 82 16.70 -8.46 1.88
N ALA A 83 15.69 -8.45 1.02
CA ALA A 83 15.79 -7.92 -0.33
C ALA A 83 16.16 -6.42 -0.33
N VAL A 84 15.53 -5.62 0.53
CA VAL A 84 15.86 -4.18 0.67
C VAL A 84 17.32 -4.01 1.08
N ILE A 85 17.80 -4.77 2.06
CA ILE A 85 19.22 -4.73 2.49
C ILE A 85 20.15 -5.09 1.33
N LEU A 86 19.85 -6.17 0.60
CA LEU A 86 20.66 -6.61 -0.55
C LEU A 86 20.66 -5.57 -1.68
N ILE A 87 19.51 -4.95 -1.97
CA ILE A 87 19.42 -3.88 -2.96
C ILE A 87 20.25 -2.67 -2.52
N LEU A 88 20.16 -2.25 -1.26
CA LEU A 88 20.95 -1.12 -0.73
C LEU A 88 22.45 -1.40 -0.79
N VAL A 89 22.89 -2.59 -0.37
CA VAL A 89 24.30 -2.99 -0.42
C VAL A 89 24.79 -3.11 -1.85
N GLY A 90 24.05 -3.80 -2.72
CA GLY A 90 24.40 -3.97 -4.13
C GLY A 90 24.51 -2.63 -4.86
N THR A 91 23.51 -1.76 -4.70
CA THR A 91 23.56 -0.40 -5.26
C THR A 91 24.74 0.41 -4.71
N SER A 92 25.04 0.32 -3.42
CA SER A 92 26.20 1.02 -2.82
C SER A 92 27.55 0.56 -3.43
N ILE A 93 27.67 -0.72 -3.77
CA ILE A 93 28.85 -1.29 -4.43
C ILE A 93 28.90 -0.90 -5.91
N ASP A 94 27.74 -0.82 -6.57
CA ASP A 94 27.63 -0.51 -8.00
C ASP A 94 27.77 1.00 -8.30
N VAL A 95 27.42 1.88 -7.35
CA VAL A 95 27.52 3.35 -7.49
C VAL A 95 28.86 3.84 -8.07
N PRO A 96 30.04 3.46 -7.52
CA PRO A 96 31.31 3.97 -8.05
C PRO A 96 31.59 3.55 -9.50
N THR A 97 31.02 2.42 -9.94
CA THR A 97 31.27 1.85 -11.29
C THR A 97 30.22 2.32 -12.29
N CYS A 98 28.95 2.40 -11.88
CA CYS A 98 27.82 2.70 -12.74
C CYS A 98 27.55 4.20 -12.92
N PHE A 99 28.04 5.08 -12.03
CA PHE A 99 27.78 6.52 -12.12
C PHE A 99 28.34 7.16 -13.39
N GLN A 100 29.51 6.70 -13.87
CA GLN A 100 30.14 7.22 -15.10
C GLN A 100 29.42 6.75 -16.38
N ALA A 101 28.70 5.63 -16.33
CA ALA A 101 27.95 5.08 -17.47
C ALA A 101 26.45 5.43 -17.43
N ALA A 102 26.01 6.20 -16.43
CA ALA A 102 24.60 6.56 -16.27
C ALA A 102 24.15 7.52 -17.37
N SER A 103 23.30 7.03 -18.28
CA SER A 103 22.64 7.85 -19.30
C SER A 103 21.23 8.22 -18.84
N TYR A 104 20.99 9.52 -18.69
CA TYR A 104 19.67 10.04 -18.33
C TYR A 104 18.86 10.26 -19.61
N ALA A 105 17.80 9.46 -19.78
CA ALA A 105 16.87 9.64 -20.90
C ALA A 105 16.11 10.98 -20.77
N GLU A 106 15.79 11.61 -21.89
CA GLU A 106 14.92 12.78 -21.90
C GLU A 106 13.54 12.45 -21.33
N VAL A 107 12.98 13.38 -20.55
CA VAL A 107 11.70 13.18 -19.88
C VAL A 107 10.57 13.17 -20.90
N THR A 108 10.13 11.99 -21.29
CA THR A 108 8.92 11.82 -22.10
C THR A 108 7.67 11.77 -21.20
N PRO A 109 6.50 12.24 -21.67
CA PRO A 109 5.25 12.18 -20.89
C PRO A 109 4.88 10.75 -20.44
N ARG A 110 5.25 9.74 -21.23
CA ARG A 110 5.03 8.33 -20.91
C ARG A 110 5.87 7.89 -19.71
N GLN A 111 7.17 8.17 -19.72
CA GLN A 111 8.08 7.81 -18.62
C GLN A 111 7.74 8.59 -17.36
N PHE A 112 7.37 9.87 -17.49
CA PHE A 112 6.88 10.68 -16.38
C PHE A 112 5.63 10.06 -15.73
N THR A 113 4.63 9.70 -16.53
CA THR A 113 3.37 9.11 -16.02
C THR A 113 3.61 7.76 -15.35
N LEU A 114 4.51 6.93 -15.91
CA LEU A 114 4.88 5.66 -15.31
C LEU A 114 5.57 5.86 -13.95
N GLY A 115 6.59 6.71 -13.87
CA GLY A 115 7.31 6.98 -12.62
C GLY A 115 6.42 7.62 -11.56
N PHE A 116 5.66 8.64 -11.92
CA PHE A 116 4.71 9.29 -11.02
C PHE A 116 3.63 8.31 -10.54
N GLY A 117 3.08 7.49 -11.44
CA GLY A 117 2.09 6.47 -11.12
C GLY A 117 2.61 5.45 -10.11
N THR A 118 3.86 5.00 -10.25
CA THR A 118 4.50 4.10 -9.28
C THR A 118 4.63 4.73 -7.89
N ILE A 119 5.04 6.01 -7.82
CA ILE A 119 5.15 6.73 -6.54
C ILE A 119 3.77 6.88 -5.89
N VAL A 120 2.78 7.35 -6.63
CA VAL A 120 1.41 7.51 -6.09
C VAL A 120 0.81 6.17 -5.66
N PHE A 121 1.10 5.09 -6.38
CA PHE A 121 0.68 3.74 -6.02
C PHE A 121 1.30 3.28 -4.69
N ALA A 122 2.61 3.50 -4.50
CA ALA A 122 3.31 3.13 -3.27
C ALA A 122 2.72 3.80 -2.02
N TYR A 123 2.32 5.06 -2.12
CA TYR A 123 1.75 5.83 -1.00
C TYR A 123 0.21 5.80 -0.95
N GLY A 124 -0.46 4.95 -1.75
CA GLY A 124 -1.91 4.92 -1.98
C GLY A 124 -2.79 4.31 -0.88
N GLY A 125 -2.34 4.27 0.39
CA GLY A 125 -3.02 3.58 1.49
C GLY A 125 -4.08 4.37 2.26
N HIS A 126 -4.20 5.68 2.03
CA HIS A 126 -5.06 6.55 2.84
C HIS A 126 -6.57 6.18 2.90
N PRO A 127 -7.22 5.55 1.89
CA PRO A 127 -8.65 5.27 1.95
C PRO A 127 -9.01 4.19 2.98
N VAL A 128 -8.04 3.34 3.36
CA VAL A 128 -8.26 2.27 4.35
C VAL A 128 -8.16 2.77 5.80
N PHE A 129 -7.58 3.96 6.01
CA PHE A 129 -7.34 4.52 7.34
C PHE A 129 -8.59 4.60 8.22
N PRO A 130 -9.76 5.04 7.73
CA PRO A 130 -10.95 5.11 8.58
C PRO A 130 -11.50 3.73 8.95
N THR A 131 -11.29 2.73 8.09
CA THR A 131 -11.63 1.33 8.38
C THR A 131 -10.70 0.78 9.46
N ILE A 132 -9.39 0.99 9.34
CA ILE A 132 -8.41 0.60 10.36
C ILE A 132 -8.73 1.28 11.68
N GLN A 133 -8.93 2.59 11.68
CA GLN A 133 -9.26 3.34 12.89
C GLN A 133 -10.56 2.83 13.53
N HIS A 134 -11.53 2.35 12.74
CA HIS A 134 -12.78 1.81 13.25
C HIS A 134 -12.61 0.40 13.85
N ASP A 135 -11.73 -0.41 13.28
CA ASP A 135 -11.45 -1.78 13.72
C ASP A 135 -10.45 -1.85 14.89
N MET A 136 -9.67 -0.78 15.11
CA MET A 136 -8.77 -0.68 16.26
C MET A 136 -9.52 -0.75 17.59
N ARG A 137 -9.04 -1.62 18.49
CA ARG A 137 -9.50 -1.71 19.89
C ARG A 137 -9.44 -0.35 20.62
N GLN A 138 -8.47 0.50 20.28
CA GLN A 138 -8.34 1.85 20.80
C GLN A 138 -8.11 2.87 19.66
N PRO A 139 -9.19 3.43 19.06
CA PRO A 139 -9.11 4.34 17.91
C PRO A 139 -8.35 5.64 18.17
N ARG A 140 -8.13 6.01 19.45
CA ARG A 140 -7.37 7.20 19.86
C ARG A 140 -5.87 7.08 19.59
N HIS A 141 -5.35 5.87 19.46
CA HIS A 141 -3.93 5.62 19.16
C HIS A 141 -3.63 5.52 17.67
N PHE A 142 -4.63 5.70 16.80
CA PHE A 142 -4.48 5.59 15.35
C PHE A 142 -3.34 6.47 14.81
N SER A 143 -3.24 7.74 15.22
CA SER A 143 -2.17 8.63 14.76
C SER A 143 -0.77 8.16 15.14
N LYS A 144 -0.61 7.51 16.31
CA LYS A 144 0.69 6.95 16.72
C LYS A 144 1.05 5.74 15.86
N ALA A 145 0.07 4.87 15.58
CA ALA A 145 0.26 3.71 14.71
C ALA A 145 0.64 4.11 13.28
N VAL A 146 -0.03 5.13 12.73
CA VAL A 146 0.28 5.68 11.39
C VAL A 146 1.67 6.32 11.35
N MET A 147 2.03 7.14 12.33
CA MET A 147 3.37 7.75 12.34
C MET A 147 4.48 6.69 12.47
N LEU A 148 4.28 5.68 13.32
CA LEU A 148 5.23 4.58 13.43
C LEU A 148 5.36 3.80 12.13
N SER A 149 4.26 3.59 11.38
CA SER A 149 4.32 2.87 10.10
C SER A 149 5.06 3.66 9.02
N TYR A 150 4.81 4.97 8.90
CA TYR A 150 5.49 5.80 7.88
C TYR A 150 6.96 6.09 8.19
N ILE A 151 7.37 6.04 9.46
CA ILE A 151 8.78 6.20 9.86
C ILE A 151 9.56 4.88 9.73
N GLY A 152 8.85 3.74 9.79
CA GLY A 152 9.43 2.40 9.74
C GLY A 152 9.45 1.74 8.35
N GLU A 153 8.83 2.36 7.34
CA GLU A 153 9.06 2.05 5.91
C GLU A 153 10.30 2.80 5.41
#